data_AF-G8ZMA9-F1
#
_entry.id   AF-G8ZMA9-F1
#
_cell.length_a   1.000
_cell.length_b   1.000
_cell.length_c   1.000
_cell.angle_alpha   90.00
_cell.angle_beta   90.00
_cell.angle_gamma   90.00
#
_symmetry.space_group_name_H-M   'P 1'
#
loop_
_entity.id
_entity.type
_entity.pdbx_description
1 polymer ?
#
loop_
_entity_poly.entity_id
_entity_poly.type
_entity_poly.pdbx_seq_one_letter_code
_entity_poly.pdbx_strand_id
1 'polypeptide(L)'
;MAPGIANHTSIGENDDERLPYYVDVSDDTLFTFEVLNSMCMLDNYDHLLFTLECQSVDEEKFAIPPFDVLLVLMTLTTVSDHYKEPILRQNDPYNTSRGKLSRRAFKILRFYVKMLQKYDLNGGQRPDIELLRCQFFLIIDSLSSNARWARPHRRKRRKTENGVIYNFDVAEAEDSELGNIIANPYPYVSCLEQKKSILGNDLLSIKLKQPGSFINMILWTLSNSLQEDNVLYIDNHEVWMPLLELIVDLFVLRHDFFIKHELKSAIDDYHMVQLLSESPLANFLHLIDSSQSGISFCQCIFLSCDYKFDDLDVSIELHPVYYGENTLSKTYIPRTSFSKVYKLKRSMSLRRKIIGTYCKLLTEVPTGHQLIKPKPSADELIKNLSYSLAKFNDIDEFEAFFLTGDLTVASYFVPLIAEDTLCHLFSNFKKSIERLDIKHVALTLVENLDNIGAFLYECTCFFDKGFFVPPERQIKSIELVEINKADICMLALFQYIKFLEGGEVIKSNSKFHDFINAVNGNDRRRKRILSRNAPDSNLPPLMPLLLKLLKS
;
A
#
# COMPACT_ATOMS: atom_id res chain seq x y z
N MET A 1 -4.76 -52.41 18.70
CA MET A 1 -5.31 -51.15 18.15
C MET A 1 -5.76 -50.30 19.32
N ALA A 2 -4.87 -49.44 19.80
CA ALA A 2 -5.17 -48.47 20.84
C ALA A 2 -5.37 -47.11 20.17
N PRO A 3 -6.37 -46.31 20.55
CA PRO A 3 -6.51 -44.95 20.05
C PRO A 3 -5.44 -44.08 20.74
N GLY A 4 -4.57 -43.47 19.95
CA GLY A 4 -3.60 -42.50 20.43
C GLY A 4 -4.32 -41.23 20.87
N ILE A 5 -4.27 -40.94 22.17
CA ILE A 5 -4.73 -39.69 22.76
C ILE A 5 -3.65 -38.65 22.42
N ALA A 6 -3.97 -37.70 21.54
CA ALA A 6 -3.19 -36.49 21.39
C ALA A 6 -3.35 -35.69 22.69
N ASN A 7 -2.30 -35.62 23.49
CA ASN A 7 -2.29 -34.81 24.70
C ASN A 7 -2.21 -33.34 24.28
N HIS A 8 -3.35 -32.65 24.31
CA HIS A 8 -3.37 -31.19 24.25
C HIS A 8 -2.85 -30.67 25.60
N THR A 9 -1.68 -30.02 25.60
CA THR A 9 -1.08 -29.45 26.80
C THR A 9 -1.66 -28.06 27.08
N SER A 10 -2.76 -28.00 27.84
CA SER A 10 -3.21 -26.75 28.47
C SER A 10 -2.58 -26.61 29.85
N ILE A 11 -1.59 -25.73 30.01
CA ILE A 11 -1.08 -25.33 31.33
C ILE A 11 -1.32 -23.83 31.52
N GLY A 12 -2.26 -23.49 32.41
CA GLY A 12 -2.47 -22.13 32.95
C GLY A 12 -3.94 -21.76 33.18
N GLU A 13 -4.36 -21.72 34.45
CA GLU A 13 -5.71 -21.34 34.95
C GLU A 13 -6.01 -19.82 34.95
N ASN A 14 -5.35 -19.03 34.09
CA ASN A 14 -5.66 -17.60 33.90
C ASN A 14 -6.13 -17.36 32.46
N ASP A 15 -7.44 -17.51 32.21
CA ASP A 15 -8.03 -17.18 30.91
C ASP A 15 -7.90 -15.68 30.56
N ASP A 16 -7.61 -14.81 31.53
CA ASP A 16 -7.49 -13.35 31.37
C ASP A 16 -6.18 -12.86 30.70
N GLU A 17 -5.17 -13.73 30.50
CA GLU A 17 -3.88 -13.33 29.88
C GLU A 17 -3.69 -13.84 28.43
N ARG A 18 -4.67 -14.56 27.86
CA ARG A 18 -4.54 -15.09 26.51
C ARG A 18 -4.78 -14.00 25.46
N LEU A 19 -3.91 -13.96 24.45
CA LEU A 19 -4.11 -13.10 23.30
C LEU A 19 -5.45 -13.41 22.62
N PRO A 20 -6.10 -12.41 21.99
CA PRO A 20 -7.43 -12.59 21.37
C PRO A 20 -7.43 -13.62 20.23
N TYR A 21 -6.25 -13.97 19.71
CA TYR A 21 -6.01 -15.03 18.74
C TYR A 21 -4.98 -16.00 19.34
N TYR A 22 -5.45 -17.08 19.96
CA TYR A 22 -4.62 -18.14 20.52
C TYR A 22 -5.13 -19.49 20.03
N VAL A 23 -4.21 -20.39 19.71
CA VAL A 23 -4.51 -21.74 19.23
C VAL A 23 -3.70 -22.74 20.02
N ASP A 24 -4.36 -23.73 20.61
CA ASP A 24 -3.67 -24.83 21.29
C ASP A 24 -2.78 -25.59 20.30
N VAL A 25 -1.53 -25.83 20.69
CA VAL A 25 -0.50 -26.40 19.82
C VAL A 25 -0.27 -27.87 20.19
N SER A 26 -0.05 -28.72 19.18
CA SER A 26 0.30 -30.13 19.38
C SER A 26 1.79 -30.33 19.65
N ASP A 27 2.17 -31.44 20.29
CA ASP A 27 3.58 -31.79 20.53
C ASP A 27 4.39 -31.87 19.22
N ASP A 28 3.80 -32.37 18.13
CA ASP A 28 4.45 -32.44 16.81
C ASP A 28 4.76 -31.04 16.25
N THR A 29 3.86 -30.09 16.50
CA THR A 29 4.05 -28.69 16.10
C THR A 29 5.10 -28.01 16.96
N LEU A 30 5.12 -28.26 18.28
CA LEU A 30 6.17 -27.77 19.18
C LEU A 30 7.54 -28.32 18.78
N PHE A 31 7.63 -29.62 18.47
CA PHE A 31 8.85 -30.22 17.95
C PHE A 31 9.31 -29.53 16.66
N THR A 32 8.38 -29.25 15.75
CA THR A 32 8.69 -28.50 14.52
C THR A 32 9.22 -27.10 14.84
N PHE A 33 8.62 -26.39 15.80
CA PHE A 33 9.08 -25.08 16.24
C PHE A 33 10.50 -25.15 16.80
N GLU A 34 10.82 -26.12 17.65
CA GLU A 34 12.16 -26.31 18.22
C GLU A 34 13.21 -26.61 17.15
N VAL A 35 12.88 -27.46 16.17
CA VAL A 35 13.78 -27.80 15.05
C VAL A 35 14.11 -26.54 14.23
N LEU A 36 13.08 -25.76 13.85
CA LEU A 36 13.28 -24.55 13.05
C LEU A 36 14.04 -23.46 13.83
N ASN A 37 13.73 -23.28 15.12
CA ASN A 37 14.48 -22.35 15.99
C ASN A 37 15.94 -22.77 16.14
N SER A 38 16.22 -24.07 16.27
CA SER A 38 17.59 -24.60 16.35
C SER A 38 18.39 -24.29 15.09
N MET A 39 17.78 -24.39 13.90
CA MET A 39 18.43 -24.00 12.65
C MET A 39 18.75 -22.50 12.62
N CYS A 40 17.82 -21.65 13.07
CA CYS A 40 18.05 -20.20 13.21
C CYS A 40 19.20 -19.91 14.20
N MET A 41 19.23 -20.60 15.34
CA MET A 41 20.27 -20.44 16.37
C MET A 41 21.68 -20.75 15.84
N LEU A 42 21.80 -21.71 14.92
CA LEU A 42 23.08 -22.09 14.31
C LEU A 42 23.46 -21.28 13.07
N ASP A 43 22.71 -20.23 12.72
CA ASP A 43 22.87 -19.44 11.48
C ASP A 43 22.77 -20.31 10.20
N ASN A 44 22.12 -21.47 10.29
CA ASN A 44 21.98 -22.40 9.17
C ASN A 44 20.75 -22.04 8.30
N TYR A 45 20.74 -20.82 7.79
CA TYR A 45 19.60 -20.26 7.04
C TYR A 45 19.35 -21.01 5.72
N ASP A 46 20.37 -21.58 5.09
CA ASP A 46 20.20 -22.33 3.84
C ASP A 46 19.36 -23.61 4.04
N HIS A 47 19.65 -24.38 5.10
CA HIS A 47 18.89 -25.58 5.44
C HIS A 47 17.49 -25.23 5.97
N LEU A 48 17.36 -24.14 6.73
CA LEU A 48 16.06 -23.62 7.16
C LEU A 48 15.15 -23.34 5.95
N LEU A 49 15.65 -22.56 4.99
CA LEU A 49 14.90 -22.21 3.78
C LEU A 49 14.60 -23.45 2.93
N PHE A 50 15.57 -24.36 2.77
CA PHE A 50 15.37 -25.60 2.03
C PHE A 50 14.26 -26.46 2.64
N THR A 51 14.25 -26.60 3.97
CA THR A 51 13.23 -27.37 4.70
C THR A 51 11.83 -26.79 4.46
N LEU A 52 11.67 -25.47 4.61
CA LEU A 52 10.40 -24.80 4.39
C LEU A 52 9.96 -24.85 2.92
N GLU A 53 10.89 -24.72 1.96
CA GLU A 53 10.60 -24.85 0.52
C GLU A 53 10.11 -26.24 0.14
N CYS A 54 10.72 -27.30 0.69
CA CYS A 54 10.27 -28.67 0.47
C CYS A 54 8.85 -28.92 1.01
N GLN A 55 8.48 -28.25 2.09
CA GLN A 55 7.16 -28.34 2.71
C GLN A 55 6.13 -27.42 2.05
N SER A 56 6.56 -26.46 1.22
CA SER A 56 5.68 -25.53 0.49
C SER A 56 5.10 -26.11 -0.80
N VAL A 57 5.34 -27.40 -1.09
CA VAL A 57 4.88 -28.08 -2.33
C VAL A 57 3.43 -28.57 -2.21
N ASP A 58 3.00 -28.89 -0.99
CA ASP A 58 1.66 -29.41 -0.69
C ASP A 58 0.86 -28.37 0.12
N GLU A 59 -0.15 -27.75 -0.51
CA GLU A 59 -1.03 -26.78 0.16
C GLU A 59 -1.90 -27.43 1.26
N GLU A 60 -2.01 -28.77 1.31
CA GLU A 60 -2.77 -29.47 2.33
C GLU A 60 -1.93 -29.87 3.55
N LYS A 61 -0.60 -29.97 3.40
CA LYS A 61 0.33 -30.36 4.48
C LYS A 61 1.61 -29.54 4.40
N PHE A 62 1.60 -28.38 5.06
CA PHE A 62 2.76 -27.52 5.20
C PHE A 62 3.14 -27.38 6.68
N ALA A 63 4.44 -27.20 6.95
CA ALA A 63 4.87 -26.89 8.30
C ALA A 63 4.62 -25.42 8.62
N ILE A 64 4.21 -25.14 9.85
CA ILE A 64 3.98 -23.78 10.31
C ILE A 64 5.29 -23.31 10.94
N PRO A 65 5.95 -22.27 10.39
CA PRO A 65 7.07 -21.66 11.06
C PRO A 65 6.57 -20.88 12.29
N PRO A 66 7.26 -20.95 13.44
CA PRO A 66 6.93 -20.12 14.58
C PRO A 66 7.18 -18.64 14.29
N PHE A 67 6.55 -17.77 15.08
CA PHE A 67 6.73 -16.31 15.06
C PHE A 67 8.20 -15.88 14.95
N ASP A 68 9.08 -16.50 15.73
CA ASP A 68 10.52 -16.21 15.74
C ASP A 68 11.17 -16.43 14.37
N VAL A 69 10.88 -17.57 13.77
CA VAL A 69 11.41 -17.96 12.47
C VAL A 69 10.83 -17.06 11.37
N LEU A 70 9.53 -16.72 11.44
CA LEU A 70 8.94 -15.77 10.50
C LEU A 70 9.59 -14.38 10.59
N LEU A 71 9.92 -13.90 11.80
CA LEU A 71 10.63 -12.64 12.00
C LEU A 71 12.07 -12.71 11.45
N VAL A 72 12.75 -13.84 11.62
CA VAL A 72 14.05 -14.10 10.99
C VAL A 72 13.92 -14.06 9.47
N LEU A 73 12.90 -14.71 8.89
CA LEU A 73 12.65 -14.68 7.45
C LEU A 73 12.40 -13.27 6.95
N MET A 74 11.59 -12.46 7.64
CA MET A 74 11.37 -11.06 7.30
C MET A 74 12.67 -10.26 7.33
N THR A 75 13.50 -10.46 8.36
CA THR A 75 14.80 -9.79 8.48
C THR A 75 15.76 -10.25 7.37
N LEU A 76 15.79 -11.54 7.02
CA LEU A 76 16.59 -12.07 5.91
C LEU A 76 16.22 -11.46 4.55
N THR A 77 14.96 -11.04 4.34
CA THR A 77 14.59 -10.35 3.10
C THR A 77 15.35 -9.04 2.91
N THR A 78 15.76 -8.40 4.00
CA THR A 78 16.52 -7.14 3.99
C THR A 78 18.02 -7.36 3.75
N VAL A 79 18.54 -8.55 4.01
CA VAL A 79 19.96 -8.89 3.80
C VAL A 79 20.18 -9.24 2.32
N SER A 80 20.49 -8.24 1.52
CA SER A 80 20.56 -8.37 0.07
C SER A 80 21.98 -8.26 -0.48
N ASP A 81 22.20 -8.91 -1.63
CA ASP A 81 23.51 -8.92 -2.30
C ASP A 81 24.01 -7.55 -2.72
N HIS A 82 23.13 -6.57 -2.87
CA HIS A 82 23.55 -5.28 -3.40
C HIS A 82 24.43 -4.52 -2.40
N TYR A 83 24.30 -4.73 -1.09
CA TYR A 83 25.14 -4.07 -0.07
C TYR A 83 25.80 -5.05 0.93
N LYS A 84 25.24 -6.25 1.16
CA LYS A 84 25.76 -7.25 2.11
C LYS A 84 26.41 -8.47 1.44
N GLU A 85 26.77 -8.35 0.16
CA GLU A 85 27.37 -9.44 -0.62
C GLU A 85 28.53 -10.19 0.06
N PRO A 86 29.52 -9.51 0.69
CA PRO A 86 30.65 -10.20 1.29
C PRO A 86 30.22 -11.15 2.43
N ILE A 87 29.24 -10.72 3.23
CA ILE A 87 28.70 -11.50 4.36
C ILE A 87 27.89 -12.68 3.83
N LEU A 88 27.10 -12.48 2.77
CA LEU A 88 26.32 -13.55 2.15
C LEU A 88 27.22 -14.62 1.53
N ARG A 89 28.29 -14.23 0.82
CA ARG A 89 29.27 -15.19 0.25
C ARG A 89 30.02 -15.98 1.32
N GLN A 90 30.27 -15.41 2.50
CA GLN A 90 30.92 -16.13 3.60
C GLN A 90 30.02 -17.21 4.20
N ASN A 91 28.71 -16.95 4.25
CA ASN A 91 27.72 -17.88 4.79
C ASN A 91 27.22 -18.90 3.75
N ASP A 92 27.45 -18.65 2.46
CA ASP A 92 27.19 -19.59 1.37
C ASP A 92 28.36 -19.61 0.36
N PRO A 93 29.52 -20.18 0.74
CA PRO A 93 30.71 -20.18 -0.10
C PRO A 93 30.60 -21.08 -1.34
N TYR A 94 29.64 -22.02 -1.34
CA TYR A 94 29.48 -23.02 -2.39
C TYR A 94 28.27 -22.77 -3.30
N ASN A 95 27.42 -21.78 -2.97
CA ASN A 95 26.21 -21.44 -3.74
C ASN A 95 25.37 -22.71 -3.99
N THR A 96 25.29 -23.58 -2.98
CA THR A 96 24.73 -24.94 -3.11
C THR A 96 23.23 -24.89 -3.40
N SER A 97 22.54 -23.85 -2.90
CA SER A 97 21.19 -23.52 -3.31
C SER A 97 21.23 -22.55 -4.49
N ARG A 98 20.53 -22.86 -5.59
CA ARG A 98 20.56 -22.07 -6.84
C ARG A 98 19.97 -20.64 -6.71
N GLY A 99 19.62 -20.18 -5.51
CA GLY A 99 18.90 -18.91 -5.30
C GLY A 99 19.32 -18.16 -4.03
N LYS A 100 19.32 -16.83 -4.12
CA LYS A 100 19.68 -15.91 -3.04
C LYS A 100 18.78 -16.09 -1.81
N LEU A 101 19.37 -16.04 -0.60
CA LEU A 101 18.67 -16.21 0.68
C LEU A 101 17.48 -15.24 0.82
N SER A 102 17.68 -13.95 0.59
CA SER A 102 16.64 -12.91 0.69
C SER A 102 15.42 -13.19 -0.21
N ARG A 103 15.68 -13.57 -1.47
CA ARG A 103 14.62 -13.89 -2.44
C ARG A 103 13.87 -15.17 -2.08
N ARG A 104 14.57 -16.19 -1.56
CA ARG A 104 13.97 -17.44 -1.09
C ARG A 104 13.10 -17.20 0.15
N ALA A 105 13.61 -16.48 1.14
CA ALA A 105 12.86 -16.07 2.33
C ALA A 105 11.57 -15.31 1.95
N PHE A 106 11.67 -14.32 1.05
CA PHE A 106 10.49 -13.58 0.58
C PHE A 106 9.47 -14.46 -0.14
N LYS A 107 9.91 -15.42 -0.96
CA LYS A 107 9.01 -16.37 -1.64
C LYS A 107 8.23 -17.23 -0.63
N ILE A 108 8.90 -17.72 0.42
CA ILE A 108 8.28 -18.50 1.48
C ILE A 108 7.25 -17.66 2.25
N LEU A 109 7.62 -16.45 2.66
CA LEU A 109 6.69 -15.52 3.33
C LEU A 109 5.46 -15.25 2.46
N ARG A 110 5.67 -14.98 1.16
CA ARG A 110 4.58 -14.74 0.21
C ARG A 110 3.70 -15.97 -0.01
N PHE A 111 4.26 -17.18 0.03
CA PHE A 111 3.49 -18.41 -0.02
C PHE A 111 2.53 -18.50 1.17
N TYR A 112 3.02 -18.31 2.39
CA TYR A 112 2.17 -18.38 3.58
C TYR A 112 1.11 -17.27 3.63
N VAL A 113 1.44 -16.03 3.23
CA VAL A 113 0.44 -14.95 3.16
C VAL A 113 -0.65 -15.26 2.13
N LYS A 114 -0.29 -15.83 0.97
CA LYS A 114 -1.28 -16.28 -0.02
C LYS A 114 -2.17 -17.39 0.53
N MET A 115 -1.62 -18.31 1.32
CA MET A 115 -2.41 -19.34 1.99
C MET A 115 -3.44 -18.70 2.93
N LEU A 116 -3.04 -17.73 3.76
CA LEU A 116 -3.95 -17.00 4.63
C LEU A 116 -5.04 -16.24 3.86
N GLN A 117 -4.71 -15.64 2.72
CA GLN A 117 -5.68 -14.95 1.85
C GLN A 117 -6.65 -15.91 1.14
N LYS A 118 -6.18 -17.11 0.75
CA LYS A 118 -6.98 -18.12 0.04
C LYS A 118 -7.96 -18.83 0.98
N TYR A 119 -7.48 -19.24 2.15
CA TYR A 119 -8.29 -19.84 3.19
C TYR A 119 -8.83 -18.73 4.08
N ASP A 120 -9.68 -17.89 3.46
CA ASP A 120 -10.38 -16.80 4.10
C ASP A 120 -11.18 -17.31 5.33
N LEU A 121 -11.58 -16.40 6.22
CA LEU A 121 -12.18 -16.67 7.53
C LEU A 121 -13.45 -17.57 7.48
N ASN A 122 -13.97 -17.84 6.28
CA ASN A 122 -15.17 -18.63 6.00
C ASN A 122 -14.89 -20.07 5.53
N GLY A 123 -13.65 -20.38 5.12
CA GLY A 123 -13.23 -21.75 4.78
C GLY A 123 -13.06 -22.58 6.05
N GLY A 124 -13.55 -23.82 6.06
CA GLY A 124 -13.60 -24.68 7.25
C GLY A 124 -12.34 -24.60 8.13
N GLN A 125 -12.55 -24.45 9.45
CA GLN A 125 -11.51 -24.26 10.46
C GLN A 125 -10.42 -25.33 10.35
N ARG A 126 -9.31 -24.98 9.70
CA ARG A 126 -8.09 -25.81 9.70
C ARG A 126 -7.18 -25.29 10.83
N PRO A 127 -6.89 -26.09 11.86
CA PRO A 127 -6.08 -25.66 13.00
C PRO A 127 -4.73 -25.08 12.56
N ASP A 128 -4.14 -25.67 11.51
CA ASP A 128 -2.85 -25.24 10.97
C ASP A 128 -2.88 -23.82 10.37
N ILE A 129 -3.97 -23.46 9.70
CA ILE A 129 -4.15 -22.12 9.11
C ILE A 129 -4.41 -21.10 10.21
N GLU A 130 -5.20 -21.47 11.24
CA GLU A 130 -5.43 -20.63 12.41
C GLU A 130 -4.12 -20.38 13.17
N LEU A 131 -3.31 -21.41 13.37
CA LEU A 131 -2.01 -21.27 14.02
C LEU A 131 -1.06 -20.40 13.20
N LEU A 132 -0.97 -20.62 11.87
CA LEU A 132 -0.18 -19.77 10.97
C LEU A 132 -0.62 -18.31 11.06
N ARG A 133 -1.93 -18.06 11.11
CA ARG A 133 -2.51 -16.72 11.28
C ARG A 133 -2.04 -16.10 12.59
N CYS A 134 -2.10 -16.86 13.69
CA CYS A 134 -1.61 -16.41 14.99
C CYS A 134 -0.12 -16.04 14.94
N GLN A 135 0.71 -16.86 14.28
CA GLN A 135 2.16 -16.56 14.17
C GLN A 135 2.41 -15.24 13.43
N PHE A 136 1.69 -14.95 12.34
CA PHE A 136 1.83 -13.67 11.63
C PHE A 136 1.24 -12.48 12.40
N PHE A 137 0.14 -12.69 13.12
CA PHE A 137 -0.47 -11.63 13.93
C PHE A 137 0.42 -11.21 15.09
N LEU A 138 1.12 -12.15 15.72
CA LEU A 138 2.19 -11.84 16.67
C LEU A 138 3.25 -10.92 16.05
N ILE A 139 3.62 -11.13 14.77
CA ILE A 139 4.56 -10.24 14.07
C ILE A 139 4.00 -8.85 13.92
N ILE A 140 2.81 -8.71 13.35
CA ILE A 140 2.22 -7.40 13.09
C ILE A 140 1.99 -6.62 14.37
N ASP A 141 1.50 -7.26 15.41
CA ASP A 141 1.27 -6.61 16.70
C ASP A 141 2.62 -6.24 17.35
N SER A 142 3.68 -7.01 17.09
CA SER A 142 5.04 -6.66 17.53
C SER A 142 5.61 -5.46 16.76
N LEU A 143 5.28 -5.29 15.47
CA LEU A 143 5.66 -4.09 14.71
C LEU A 143 4.88 -2.85 15.16
N SER A 144 3.69 -3.06 15.72
CA SER A 144 2.74 -2.02 16.08
C SER A 144 2.84 -1.57 17.54
N SER A 145 3.80 -2.10 18.32
CA SER A 145 3.66 -2.10 19.79
C SER A 145 3.66 -0.71 20.44
N ASN A 146 2.53 -0.44 21.10
CA ASN A 146 2.26 0.54 22.16
C ASN A 146 2.28 2.03 21.78
N ALA A 147 1.07 2.52 21.52
CA ALA A 147 0.63 3.92 21.56
C ALA A 147 1.07 4.73 22.80
N ARG A 148 1.70 4.13 23.82
CA ARG A 148 2.35 4.87 24.91
C ARG A 148 3.56 5.69 24.44
N TRP A 149 4.17 5.32 23.32
CA TRP A 149 5.29 6.06 22.71
C TRP A 149 4.84 6.97 21.55
N ALA A 150 3.55 6.95 21.20
CA ALA A 150 2.92 7.89 20.29
C ALA A 150 2.66 9.25 20.98
N ARG A 151 3.66 9.79 21.70
CA ARG A 151 3.73 11.25 21.77
C ARG A 151 3.91 11.69 20.31
N PRO A 152 3.00 12.49 19.73
CA PRO A 152 3.19 12.99 18.38
C PRO A 152 4.58 13.58 18.35
N HIS A 153 5.44 13.03 17.48
CA HIS A 153 6.81 13.47 17.35
C HIS A 153 6.78 14.99 17.31
N ARG A 154 7.40 15.65 18.31
CA ARG A 154 7.64 17.08 18.22
C ARG A 154 8.61 17.22 17.07
N ARG A 155 8.08 17.47 15.87
CA ARG A 155 8.88 17.72 14.69
C ARG A 155 9.83 18.87 15.07
N LYS A 156 11.12 18.58 15.26
CA LYS A 156 12.07 19.64 15.64
C LYS A 156 12.31 20.45 14.38
N ARG A 157 11.77 21.66 14.41
CA ARG A 157 11.90 22.64 13.35
C ARG A 157 13.34 23.16 13.36
N ARG A 158 14.15 22.77 12.38
CA ARG A 158 15.46 23.38 12.15
C ARG A 158 15.38 24.30 10.94
N LYS A 159 15.66 25.58 11.14
CA LYS A 159 15.77 26.54 10.03
C LYS A 159 17.16 26.38 9.41
N THR A 160 17.22 26.11 8.11
CA THR A 160 18.44 26.10 7.31
C THR A 160 18.39 27.25 6.30
N GLU A 161 19.52 27.51 5.63
CA GLU A 161 19.61 28.58 4.61
C GLU A 161 18.62 28.38 3.44
N ASN A 162 18.18 27.13 3.21
CA ASN A 162 17.29 26.73 2.12
C ASN A 162 15.85 26.41 2.58
N GLY A 163 15.49 26.64 3.84
CA GLY A 163 14.13 26.40 4.31
C GLY A 163 14.01 25.89 5.74
N VAL A 164 12.98 25.08 5.99
CA VAL A 164 12.69 24.50 7.31
C VAL A 164 12.73 22.98 7.19
N ILE A 165 13.70 22.37 7.87
CA ILE A 165 13.84 20.91 7.97
C ILE A 165 13.09 20.45 9.22
N TYR A 166 12.30 19.39 9.10
CA TYR A 166 11.71 18.70 10.24
C TYR A 166 12.42 17.37 10.45
N ASN A 167 13.10 17.25 11.59
CA ASN A 167 13.77 16.01 11.96
C ASN A 167 12.79 15.14 12.76
N PHE A 168 12.72 13.86 12.39
CA PHE A 168 12.18 12.83 13.27
C PHE A 168 13.29 12.48 14.26
N ASP A 169 13.10 12.78 15.55
CA ASP A 169 14.07 12.38 16.58
C ASP A 169 14.16 10.85 16.58
N VAL A 170 15.26 10.30 16.06
CA VAL A 170 15.71 8.96 16.44
C VAL A 170 16.29 9.12 17.84
N ALA A 171 15.48 8.89 18.86
CA ALA A 171 16.01 8.78 20.20
C ALA A 171 16.94 7.56 20.22
N GLU A 172 18.19 7.74 20.68
CA GLU A 172 19.01 6.65 21.19
C GLU A 172 18.28 6.11 22.43
N ALA A 173 17.36 5.19 22.20
CA ALA A 173 16.68 4.53 23.29
C ALA A 173 17.68 3.59 23.96
N GLU A 174 17.78 3.67 25.29
CA GLU A 174 18.65 2.80 26.08
C GLU A 174 18.34 1.33 25.75
N ASP A 175 19.39 0.55 25.42
CA ASP A 175 19.33 -0.84 24.95
C ASP A 175 18.54 -1.80 25.86
N SER A 176 18.22 -1.39 27.09
CA SER A 176 17.52 -2.21 28.09
C SER A 176 16.00 -2.21 27.94
N GLU A 177 15.38 -1.19 27.33
CA GLU A 177 13.90 -1.09 27.22
C GLU A 177 13.33 -1.45 25.84
N LEU A 178 14.15 -1.46 24.77
CA LEU A 178 13.72 -1.88 23.41
C LEU A 178 13.47 -3.40 23.28
N GLY A 179 13.92 -4.17 24.27
CA GLY A 179 13.97 -5.63 24.22
C GLY A 179 12.65 -6.35 24.44
N ASN A 180 11.58 -5.65 24.83
CA ASN A 180 10.27 -6.28 25.04
C ASN A 180 9.57 -6.51 23.68
N ILE A 181 10.09 -7.47 22.92
CA ILE A 181 9.33 -8.20 21.89
C ILE A 181 8.11 -8.81 22.59
N ILE A 182 6.96 -8.88 21.91
CA ILE A 182 5.78 -9.56 22.47
C ILE A 182 6.23 -10.93 22.97
N ALA A 183 6.01 -11.20 24.26
CA ALA A 183 6.39 -12.48 24.86
C ALA A 183 5.68 -13.58 24.09
N ASN A 184 6.43 -14.58 23.66
CA ASN A 184 5.89 -15.67 22.90
C ASN A 184 4.86 -16.44 23.75
N PRO A 185 3.61 -16.59 23.31
CA PRO A 185 2.60 -17.29 24.10
C PRO A 185 2.76 -18.81 24.11
N TYR A 186 3.73 -19.37 23.37
CA TYR A 186 3.93 -20.81 23.22
C TYR A 186 5.17 -21.32 23.98
N PRO A 187 5.10 -22.50 24.61
CA PRO A 187 6.14 -23.02 25.50
C PRO A 187 7.28 -23.73 24.74
N TYR A 188 8.09 -22.99 23.99
CA TYR A 188 9.30 -23.52 23.34
C TYR A 188 10.49 -22.57 23.50
N VAL A 189 11.72 -23.06 23.30
CA VAL A 189 12.94 -22.23 23.40
C VAL A 189 13.03 -21.28 22.21
N SER A 190 12.78 -19.99 22.45
CA SER A 190 12.83 -18.96 21.41
C SER A 190 14.25 -18.64 20.98
N CYS A 191 14.51 -18.63 19.66
CA CYS A 191 15.80 -18.17 19.15
C CYS A 191 16.04 -16.66 19.36
N LEU A 192 14.98 -15.87 19.54
CA LEU A 192 15.09 -14.42 19.70
C LEU A 192 15.62 -14.00 21.07
N GLU A 193 15.56 -14.88 22.08
CA GLU A 193 16.17 -14.64 23.40
C GLU A 193 17.69 -14.50 23.30
N GLN A 194 18.30 -15.19 22.34
CA GLN A 194 19.75 -15.23 22.16
C GLN A 194 20.22 -14.44 20.93
N LYS A 195 19.36 -14.27 19.91
CA LYS A 195 19.69 -13.56 18.67
C LYS A 195 18.88 -12.28 18.51
N LYS A 196 19.60 -11.15 18.47
CA LYS A 196 19.03 -9.82 18.17
C LYS A 196 19.35 -9.32 16.76
N SER A 197 20.24 -9.98 16.03
CA SER A 197 20.63 -9.64 14.67
C SER A 197 20.83 -10.86 13.80
N ILE A 198 20.60 -10.68 12.49
CA ILE A 198 20.68 -11.69 11.45
C ILE A 198 21.62 -11.16 10.37
N LEU A 199 22.77 -11.80 10.19
CA LEU A 199 23.79 -11.45 9.18
C LEU A 199 24.19 -9.94 9.21
N GLY A 200 24.24 -9.37 10.42
CA GLY A 200 24.63 -7.98 10.66
C GLY A 200 23.53 -6.94 10.42
N ASN A 201 22.27 -7.36 10.28
CA ASN A 201 21.10 -6.50 10.40
C ASN A 201 20.37 -6.83 11.71
N ASP A 202 20.00 -5.83 12.51
CA ASP A 202 19.14 -6.05 13.67
C ASP A 202 17.78 -6.60 13.23
N LEU A 203 17.12 -7.38 14.08
CA LEU A 203 15.78 -7.89 13.80
C LEU A 203 14.84 -6.76 13.39
N LEU A 204 14.06 -6.99 12.34
CA LEU A 204 13.20 -5.96 11.76
C LEU A 204 12.23 -5.37 12.79
N SER A 205 11.70 -6.19 13.70
CA SER A 205 10.81 -5.71 14.78
C SER A 205 11.52 -4.77 15.74
N ILE A 206 12.75 -5.05 16.14
CA ILE A 206 13.56 -4.16 16.97
C ILE A 206 13.83 -2.85 16.20
N LYS A 207 14.22 -2.97 14.92
CA LYS A 207 14.59 -1.81 14.12
C LYS A 207 13.41 -0.87 13.85
N LEU A 208 12.23 -1.42 13.55
CA LEU A 208 11.04 -0.63 13.24
C LEU A 208 10.32 -0.11 14.48
N LYS A 209 10.51 -0.72 15.66
CA LYS A 209 10.05 -0.19 16.95
C LYS A 209 10.76 1.08 17.38
N GLN A 210 11.96 1.35 16.85
CA GLN A 210 12.66 2.60 17.12
C GLN A 210 11.76 3.80 16.73
N PRO A 211 11.71 4.86 17.55
CA PRO A 211 10.85 6.01 17.29
C PRO A 211 11.06 6.57 15.87
N GLY A 212 9.99 6.67 15.09
CA GLY A 212 10.03 7.19 13.72
C GLY A 212 10.55 6.21 12.65
N SER A 213 11.14 5.07 13.01
CA SER A 213 11.74 4.13 12.04
C SER A 213 10.72 3.45 11.14
N PHE A 214 9.53 3.13 11.66
CA PHE A 214 8.45 2.54 10.85
C PHE A 214 7.96 3.52 9.76
N ILE A 215 7.71 4.78 10.11
CA ILE A 215 7.31 5.79 9.13
C ILE A 215 8.46 6.13 8.18
N ASN A 216 9.70 6.21 8.68
CA ASN A 216 10.87 6.37 7.80
C ASN A 216 10.97 5.23 6.78
N MET A 217 10.74 3.98 7.17
CA MET A 217 10.73 2.85 6.23
C MET A 217 9.68 3.03 5.12
N ILE A 218 8.45 3.46 5.47
CA ILE A 218 7.40 3.74 4.47
C ILE A 218 7.84 4.89 3.55
N LEU A 219 8.27 6.02 4.11
CA LEU A 219 8.64 7.20 3.32
C LEU A 219 9.89 6.96 2.48
N TRP A 220 10.87 6.22 2.98
CA TRP A 220 12.05 5.75 2.24
C TRP A 220 11.62 4.90 1.06
N THR A 221 10.72 3.94 1.28
CA THR A 221 10.19 3.06 0.23
C THR A 221 9.49 3.86 -0.87
N LEU A 222 8.61 4.80 -0.48
CA LEU A 222 7.86 5.63 -1.42
C LEU A 222 8.77 6.61 -2.17
N SER A 223 9.71 7.26 -1.49
CA SER A 223 10.67 8.20 -2.10
C SER A 223 11.58 7.49 -3.11
N ASN A 224 12.05 6.29 -2.78
CA ASN A 224 12.97 5.53 -3.64
C ASN A 224 12.27 4.78 -4.78
N SER A 225 10.93 4.70 -4.77
CA SER A 225 10.16 3.97 -5.80
C SER A 225 10.15 4.66 -7.17
N LEU A 226 10.50 5.96 -7.22
CA LEU A 226 10.57 6.75 -8.44
C LEU A 226 12.01 7.20 -8.80
N GLN A 227 13.02 6.77 -8.04
CA GLN A 227 14.39 7.25 -8.23
C GLN A 227 14.98 6.84 -9.58
N GLU A 228 15.70 7.77 -10.19
CA GLU A 228 16.51 7.52 -11.37
C GLU A 228 17.81 6.79 -11.01
N ASP A 229 18.35 7.02 -9.80
CA ASP A 229 19.50 6.29 -9.28
C ASP A 229 19.20 4.79 -9.21
N ASN A 230 19.99 4.00 -9.95
CA ASN A 230 19.83 2.56 -10.01
C ASN A 230 20.11 1.88 -8.66
N VAL A 231 20.99 2.42 -7.83
CA VAL A 231 21.32 1.85 -6.51
C VAL A 231 20.10 1.91 -5.62
N LEU A 232 19.57 3.12 -5.42
CA LEU A 232 18.40 3.37 -4.59
C LEU A 232 17.16 2.64 -5.10
N TYR A 233 16.99 2.60 -6.43
CA TYR A 233 15.87 1.89 -7.02
C TYR A 233 15.99 0.36 -6.86
N ILE A 234 17.18 -0.23 -7.03
CA ILE A 234 17.38 -1.69 -6.89
C ILE A 234 17.13 -2.15 -5.45
N ASP A 235 17.70 -1.44 -4.47
CA ASP A 235 17.44 -1.72 -3.06
C ASP A 235 15.94 -1.71 -2.78
N ASN A 236 15.29 -0.60 -3.15
CA ASN A 236 13.87 -0.43 -2.92
C ASN A 236 13.00 -1.45 -3.67
N HIS A 237 13.29 -1.73 -4.94
CA HIS A 237 12.50 -2.62 -5.78
C HIS A 237 12.63 -4.09 -5.39
N GLU A 238 13.83 -4.53 -4.98
CA GLU A 238 14.07 -5.93 -4.61
C GLU A 238 13.75 -6.24 -3.15
N VAL A 239 13.82 -5.24 -2.26
CA VAL A 239 13.67 -5.44 -0.80
C VAL A 239 12.42 -4.72 -0.27
N TRP A 240 12.41 -3.40 -0.30
CA TRP A 240 11.48 -2.60 0.51
C TRP A 240 10.06 -2.52 -0.06
N MET A 241 9.89 -2.36 -1.38
CA MET A 241 8.55 -2.39 -1.98
C MET A 241 7.85 -3.73 -1.74
N PRO A 242 8.46 -4.90 -2.03
CA PRO A 242 7.82 -6.19 -1.77
C PRO A 242 7.56 -6.43 -0.28
N LEU A 243 8.47 -6.02 0.61
CA LEU A 243 8.31 -6.17 2.05
C LEU A 243 7.18 -5.27 2.59
N LEU A 244 7.09 -4.02 2.14
CA LEU A 244 5.99 -3.13 2.50
C LEU A 244 4.65 -3.65 1.98
N GLU A 245 4.60 -4.16 0.73
CA GLU A 245 3.39 -4.82 0.20
C GLU A 245 2.93 -5.96 1.10
N LEU A 246 3.86 -6.78 1.60
CA LEU A 246 3.59 -7.91 2.49
C LEU A 246 3.12 -7.46 3.88
N ILE A 247 3.77 -6.45 4.47
CA ILE A 247 3.37 -5.87 5.76
C ILE A 247 1.95 -5.31 5.67
N VAL A 248 1.63 -4.58 4.59
CA VAL A 248 0.28 -4.04 4.36
C VAL A 248 -0.75 -5.15 4.23
N ASP A 249 -0.46 -6.23 3.50
CA ASP A 249 -1.37 -7.39 3.39
C ASP A 249 -1.65 -8.04 4.75
N LEU A 250 -0.62 -8.16 5.59
CA LEU A 250 -0.76 -8.73 6.92
C LEU A 250 -1.58 -7.83 7.86
N PHE A 251 -1.42 -6.50 7.79
CA PHE A 251 -2.27 -5.56 8.51
C PHE A 251 -3.74 -5.67 8.09
N VAL A 252 -4.00 -5.83 6.78
CA VAL A 252 -5.36 -6.04 6.26
C VAL A 252 -5.94 -7.36 6.80
N LEU A 253 -5.19 -8.47 6.74
CA LEU A 253 -5.64 -9.76 7.29
C LEU A 253 -5.94 -9.69 8.79
N ARG A 254 -5.07 -9.02 9.56
CA ARG A 254 -5.26 -8.82 11.02
C ARG A 254 -6.50 -7.97 11.32
N HIS A 255 -6.76 -6.95 10.51
CA HIS A 255 -7.96 -6.12 10.61
C HIS A 255 -9.23 -6.89 10.23
N ASP A 256 -9.22 -7.68 9.16
CA ASP A 256 -10.37 -8.50 8.78
C ASP A 256 -10.75 -9.48 9.89
N PHE A 257 -9.74 -10.08 10.54
CA PHE A 257 -9.96 -10.89 11.73
C PHE A 257 -10.54 -10.08 12.89
N PHE A 258 -10.01 -8.88 13.16
CA PHE A 258 -10.53 -7.97 14.20
C PHE A 258 -12.01 -7.63 13.97
N ILE A 259 -12.39 -7.22 12.77
CA ILE A 259 -13.79 -6.90 12.42
C ILE A 259 -14.68 -8.13 12.65
N LYS A 260 -14.24 -9.31 12.19
CA LYS A 260 -15.08 -10.52 12.24
C LYS A 260 -15.18 -11.14 13.64
N HIS A 261 -14.15 -11.06 14.48
CA HIS A 261 -14.07 -11.83 15.72
C HIS A 261 -14.00 -10.97 16.98
N GLU A 262 -13.36 -9.80 16.94
CA GLU A 262 -13.13 -8.96 18.12
C GLU A 262 -14.18 -7.84 18.22
N LEU A 263 -14.65 -7.30 17.09
CA LEU A 263 -15.60 -6.19 17.05
C LEU A 263 -17.06 -6.60 17.31
N LYS A 264 -17.41 -7.90 17.22
CA LYS A 264 -18.78 -8.41 17.39
C LYS A 264 -19.41 -8.15 18.76
N SER A 265 -18.62 -7.73 19.74
CA SER A 265 -19.05 -7.39 21.10
C SER A 265 -19.57 -5.95 21.24
N ALA A 266 -19.42 -5.09 20.23
CA ALA A 266 -19.90 -3.71 20.28
C ALA A 266 -21.43 -3.64 20.26
N ILE A 267 -22.01 -3.02 21.30
CA ILE A 267 -23.47 -2.94 21.50
C ILE A 267 -24.06 -1.69 20.80
N ASP A 268 -23.25 -0.63 20.59
CA ASP A 268 -23.65 0.61 19.93
C ASP A 268 -22.58 1.18 18.97
N ASP A 269 -23.01 2.08 18.08
CA ASP A 269 -22.15 2.70 17.05
C ASP A 269 -20.97 3.48 17.66
N TYR A 270 -21.16 4.11 18.83
CA TYR A 270 -20.13 4.88 19.50
C TYR A 270 -19.00 3.99 20.02
N HIS A 271 -19.33 2.88 20.69
CA HIS A 271 -18.34 1.91 21.16
C HIS A 271 -17.64 1.22 19.98
N MET A 272 -18.37 0.92 18.90
CA MET A 272 -17.79 0.39 17.67
C MET A 272 -16.74 1.34 17.10
N VAL A 273 -17.03 2.64 17.00
CA VAL A 273 -16.07 3.66 16.52
C VAL A 273 -14.84 3.74 17.42
N GLN A 274 -15.01 3.62 18.74
CA GLN A 274 -13.90 3.60 19.69
C GLN A 274 -12.99 2.39 19.44
N LEU A 275 -13.56 1.19 19.34
CA LEU A 275 -12.82 -0.04 19.04
C LEU A 275 -12.15 0.00 17.66
N LEU A 276 -12.84 0.50 16.63
CA LEU A 276 -12.28 0.67 15.29
C LEU A 276 -11.09 1.64 15.27
N SER A 277 -11.10 2.68 16.12
CA SER A 277 -9.98 3.62 16.26
C SER A 277 -8.73 2.96 16.87
N GLU A 278 -8.88 1.82 17.52
CA GLU A 278 -7.79 1.00 18.09
C GLU A 278 -7.44 -0.21 17.19
N SER A 279 -8.14 -0.35 16.05
CA SER A 279 -7.95 -1.48 15.14
C SER A 279 -6.56 -1.49 14.50
N PRO A 280 -6.11 -2.65 13.99
CA PRO A 280 -4.79 -2.79 13.36
C PRO A 280 -4.53 -1.79 12.22
N LEU A 281 -5.52 -1.55 11.36
CA LEU A 281 -5.41 -0.54 10.29
C LEU A 281 -5.41 0.89 10.83
N ALA A 282 -6.21 1.20 11.85
CA ALA A 282 -6.21 2.53 12.45
C ALA A 282 -4.84 2.85 13.06
N ASN A 283 -4.22 1.88 13.75
CA ASN A 283 -2.87 2.01 14.30
C ASN A 283 -1.82 2.18 13.19
N PHE A 284 -1.87 1.36 12.14
CA PHE A 284 -0.98 1.50 10.97
C PHE A 284 -1.08 2.90 10.34
N LEU A 285 -2.28 3.42 10.13
CA LEU A 285 -2.51 4.72 9.50
C LEU A 285 -2.15 5.88 10.42
N HIS A 286 -2.34 5.73 11.74
CA HIS A 286 -1.90 6.72 12.72
C HIS A 286 -0.37 6.91 12.72
N LEU A 287 0.41 5.90 12.32
CA LEU A 287 1.86 6.05 12.13
C LEU A 287 2.21 6.96 10.94
N ILE A 288 1.33 7.08 9.95
CA ILE A 288 1.52 7.89 8.74
C ILE A 288 0.94 9.30 8.91
N ASP A 289 -0.24 9.42 9.52
CA ASP A 289 -0.95 10.69 9.71
C ASP A 289 -1.14 11.00 11.20
N SER A 290 -0.40 11.99 11.70
CA SER A 290 -0.50 12.42 13.09
C SER A 290 -1.79 13.22 13.32
N SER A 291 -2.88 12.50 13.56
CA SER A 291 -4.09 12.90 14.28
C SER A 291 -4.99 14.04 13.76
N GLN A 292 -4.64 14.85 12.74
CA GLN A 292 -5.46 16.02 12.38
C GLN A 292 -5.49 16.48 10.91
N SER A 293 -4.87 15.81 9.93
CA SER A 293 -5.00 16.30 8.54
C SER A 293 -4.81 15.21 7.49
N GLY A 294 -5.87 14.85 6.75
CA GLY A 294 -5.75 14.03 5.53
C GLY A 294 -4.74 14.60 4.51
N ILE A 295 -4.42 15.90 4.60
CA ILE A 295 -3.34 16.55 3.84
C ILE A 295 -1.97 15.96 4.16
N SER A 296 -1.64 15.69 5.43
CA SER A 296 -0.35 15.09 5.82
C SER A 296 -0.23 13.67 5.25
N PHE A 297 -1.32 12.90 5.26
CA PHE A 297 -1.37 11.61 4.59
C PHE A 297 -1.08 11.74 3.10
N CYS A 298 -1.73 12.66 2.38
CA CYS A 298 -1.49 12.90 0.96
C CYS A 298 -0.04 13.30 0.67
N GLN A 299 0.58 14.12 1.53
CA GLN A 299 1.99 14.50 1.44
C GLN A 299 2.93 13.30 1.55
N CYS A 300 2.67 12.42 2.52
CA CYS A 300 3.46 11.20 2.73
C CYS A 300 3.30 10.22 1.55
N ILE A 301 2.07 10.01 1.08
CA ILE A 301 1.79 9.04 0.01
C ILE A 301 2.35 9.50 -1.33
N PHE A 302 2.17 10.77 -1.69
CA PHE A 302 2.65 11.30 -2.96
C PHE A 302 4.09 11.83 -2.88
N LEU A 303 4.84 11.51 -1.83
CA LEU A 303 6.24 11.92 -1.70
C LEU A 303 7.05 11.61 -2.97
N SER A 304 7.87 12.57 -3.37
CA SER A 304 8.73 12.53 -4.57
C SER A 304 7.99 12.47 -5.92
N CYS A 305 6.67 12.69 -5.97
CA CYS A 305 5.93 12.97 -7.22
C CYS A 305 6.07 14.45 -7.60
N ASP A 306 5.88 14.80 -8.87
CA ASP A 306 5.98 16.20 -9.34
C ASP A 306 4.68 16.97 -9.06
N TYR A 307 4.56 17.52 -7.85
CA TYR A 307 3.46 18.42 -7.47
C TYR A 307 3.93 19.41 -6.40
N LYS A 308 3.29 20.60 -6.34
CA LYS A 308 3.63 21.65 -5.36
C LYS A 308 2.43 21.96 -4.47
N PHE A 309 2.62 21.86 -3.16
CA PHE A 309 1.70 22.48 -2.19
C PHE A 309 2.08 23.95 -2.03
N ASP A 310 1.09 24.84 -1.98
CA ASP A 310 1.31 26.29 -1.94
C ASP A 310 1.85 26.78 -0.58
N ASP A 311 1.78 25.95 0.49
CA ASP A 311 1.93 26.42 1.87
C ASP A 311 3.05 25.79 2.71
N LEU A 312 3.81 24.81 2.21
CA LEU A 312 4.78 24.07 3.04
C LEU A 312 6.07 23.70 2.30
N ASP A 313 7.10 24.56 2.40
CA ASP A 313 8.50 24.25 2.11
C ASP A 313 9.08 23.40 3.25
N VAL A 314 8.66 22.13 3.31
CA VAL A 314 9.10 21.16 4.31
C VAL A 314 9.94 20.08 3.63
N SER A 315 11.25 20.09 3.90
CA SER A 315 12.08 18.94 3.56
C SER A 315 12.02 17.91 4.69
N ILE A 316 11.62 16.70 4.34
CA ILE A 316 11.68 15.52 5.21
C ILE A 316 13.08 14.92 5.08
N GLU A 317 13.81 14.80 6.18
CA GLU A 317 15.09 14.09 6.21
C GLU A 317 14.80 12.57 6.21
N LEU A 318 15.14 11.90 5.11
CA LEU A 318 14.99 10.47 4.93
C LEU A 318 16.34 9.78 4.99
N HIS A 319 16.39 8.61 5.61
CA HIS A 319 17.61 7.80 5.70
C HIS A 319 17.32 6.32 5.40
N PRO A 320 18.34 5.55 4.95
CA PRO A 320 18.26 4.10 4.87
C PRO A 320 17.77 3.47 6.17
N VAL A 321 17.04 2.36 6.08
CA VAL A 321 16.55 1.66 7.26
C VAL A 321 17.72 0.92 7.92
N TYR A 322 18.55 0.24 7.13
CA TYR A 322 19.81 -0.34 7.57
C TYR A 322 21.01 0.41 6.99
N TYR A 323 22.14 0.31 7.71
CA TYR A 323 23.38 0.94 7.28
C TYR A 323 23.88 0.32 5.97
N GLY A 324 24.17 1.17 4.99
CA GLY A 324 24.83 0.81 3.73
C GLY A 324 23.91 0.50 2.55
N GLU A 325 22.59 0.46 2.73
CA GLU A 325 21.61 0.15 1.64
C GLU A 325 21.67 1.14 0.47
N ASN A 326 22.11 2.38 0.74
CA ASN A 326 22.32 3.40 -0.29
C ASN A 326 23.63 3.25 -1.07
N THR A 327 24.41 2.20 -0.82
CA THR A 327 25.70 1.96 -1.49
C THR A 327 25.77 0.56 -2.08
N LEU A 328 26.27 0.45 -3.31
CA LEU A 328 26.53 -0.85 -3.91
C LEU A 328 27.84 -1.44 -3.39
N SER A 329 27.78 -2.72 -3.02
CA SER A 329 28.92 -3.60 -2.85
C SER A 329 29.80 -3.54 -4.10
N LYS A 330 31.12 -3.43 -3.91
CA LYS A 330 32.11 -3.35 -5.00
C LYS A 330 32.05 -4.55 -5.95
N THR A 331 31.53 -5.68 -5.47
CA THR A 331 31.44 -6.92 -6.23
C THR A 331 30.07 -7.15 -6.86
N TYR A 332 29.10 -6.26 -6.59
CA TYR A 332 27.76 -6.35 -7.14
C TYR A 332 27.70 -5.73 -8.55
N ILE A 333 27.14 -6.48 -9.50
CA ILE A 333 26.95 -6.01 -10.88
C ILE A 333 25.45 -5.96 -11.14
N PRO A 334 24.85 -4.76 -11.33
CA PRO A 334 23.45 -4.65 -11.70
C PRO A 334 23.24 -5.22 -13.10
N ARG A 335 22.39 -6.25 -13.21
CA ARG A 335 22.12 -6.96 -14.47
C ARG A 335 20.81 -6.53 -15.15
N THR A 336 19.99 -5.75 -14.45
CA THR A 336 18.64 -5.35 -14.88
C THR A 336 18.52 -3.84 -14.88
N SER A 337 18.08 -3.28 -16.02
CA SER A 337 17.60 -1.91 -16.12
C SER A 337 16.07 -1.90 -16.11
N PHE A 338 15.50 -0.91 -15.43
CA PHE A 338 14.05 -0.76 -15.30
C PHE A 338 13.59 0.49 -16.05
N SER A 339 12.58 0.37 -16.91
CA SER A 339 12.04 1.50 -17.68
C SER A 339 11.23 2.46 -16.78
N LYS A 340 11.21 3.76 -17.11
CA LYS A 340 10.41 4.77 -16.39
C LYS A 340 8.96 4.32 -16.20
N VAL A 341 8.33 3.83 -17.27
CA VAL A 341 6.95 3.32 -17.25
C VAL A 341 6.76 2.18 -16.25
N TYR A 342 7.71 1.25 -16.17
CA TYR A 342 7.64 0.15 -15.19
C TYR A 342 7.77 0.68 -13.75
N LYS A 343 8.73 1.57 -13.50
CA LYS A 343 8.93 2.20 -12.18
C LYS A 343 7.66 2.91 -11.72
N LEU A 344 7.09 3.75 -12.57
CA LEU A 344 5.84 4.48 -12.32
C LEU A 344 4.67 3.54 -11.98
N LYS A 345 4.44 2.51 -12.79
CA LYS A 345 3.36 1.54 -12.57
C LYS A 345 3.49 0.83 -11.23
N ARG A 346 4.70 0.36 -10.90
CA ARG A 346 4.96 -0.32 -9.62
C ARG A 346 4.77 0.61 -8.43
N SER A 347 5.35 1.80 -8.54
CA SER A 347 5.30 2.85 -7.54
C SER A 347 3.86 3.31 -7.23
N MET A 348 3.05 3.55 -8.26
CA MET A 348 1.65 3.99 -8.10
C MET A 348 0.74 2.86 -7.63
N SER A 349 1.01 1.61 -8.04
CA SER A 349 0.27 0.44 -7.51
C SER A 349 0.44 0.30 -6.00
N LEU A 350 1.64 0.51 -5.48
CA LEU A 350 1.92 0.48 -4.03
C LEU A 350 1.21 1.62 -3.30
N ARG A 351 1.27 2.85 -3.82
CA ARG A 351 0.55 4.02 -3.26
C ARG A 351 -0.95 3.77 -3.21
N ARG A 352 -1.54 3.25 -4.29
CA ARG A 352 -2.97 2.87 -4.34
C ARG A 352 -3.33 1.81 -3.32
N LYS A 353 -2.44 0.84 -3.08
CA LYS A 353 -2.66 -0.19 -2.05
C LYS A 353 -2.76 0.43 -0.65
N ILE A 354 -1.88 1.37 -0.31
CA ILE A 354 -1.90 2.08 0.98
C ILE A 354 -3.13 3.01 1.10
N ILE A 355 -3.51 3.71 0.02
CA ILE A 355 -4.76 4.49 0.00
C ILE A 355 -5.97 3.56 0.21
N GLY A 356 -5.98 2.42 -0.48
CA GLY A 356 -7.03 1.42 -0.38
C GLY A 356 -7.22 0.93 1.06
N THR A 357 -6.14 0.69 1.81
CA THR A 357 -6.27 0.29 3.22
C THR A 357 -6.88 1.37 4.10
N TYR A 358 -6.61 2.66 3.83
CA TYR A 358 -7.29 3.77 4.50
C TYR A 358 -8.78 3.79 4.16
N CYS A 359 -9.12 3.77 2.88
CA CYS A 359 -10.52 3.76 2.45
C CYS A 359 -11.27 2.53 3.01
N LYS A 360 -10.63 1.36 3.09
CA LYS A 360 -11.20 0.14 3.69
C LYS A 360 -11.55 0.34 5.17
N LEU A 361 -10.65 0.94 5.95
CA LEU A 361 -10.95 1.26 7.36
C LEU A 361 -12.16 2.20 7.47
N LEU A 362 -12.23 3.22 6.60
CA LEU A 362 -13.30 4.21 6.64
C LEU A 362 -14.67 3.65 6.20
N THR A 363 -14.70 2.64 5.33
CA THR A 363 -15.95 1.97 4.94
C THR A 363 -16.58 1.15 6.07
N GLU A 364 -15.80 0.75 7.08
CA GLU A 364 -16.29 0.03 8.26
C GLU A 364 -16.85 0.97 9.34
N VAL A 365 -16.69 2.28 9.19
CA VAL A 365 -17.20 3.28 10.15
C VAL A 365 -18.70 3.46 9.97
N PRO A 366 -19.52 3.36 11.04
CA PRO A 366 -20.95 3.59 10.96
C PRO A 366 -21.30 4.95 10.36
N THR A 367 -22.37 4.99 9.55
CA THR A 367 -22.82 6.22 8.88
C THR A 367 -23.08 7.34 9.89
N GLY A 368 -22.62 8.56 9.58
CA GLY A 368 -22.78 9.73 10.46
C GLY A 368 -21.76 9.82 11.59
N HIS A 369 -20.86 8.84 11.74
CA HIS A 369 -19.80 8.85 12.75
C HIS A 369 -18.42 9.11 12.13
N GLN A 370 -17.45 9.47 12.97
CA GLN A 370 -16.05 9.65 12.59
C GLN A 370 -15.16 8.95 13.61
N LEU A 371 -14.07 8.35 13.14
CA LEU A 371 -13.05 7.75 14.00
C LEU A 371 -12.46 8.78 14.97
N ILE A 372 -12.12 8.33 16.18
CA ILE A 372 -11.45 9.16 17.18
C ILE A 372 -10.04 9.48 16.68
N LYS A 373 -9.36 8.47 16.11
CA LYS A 373 -8.06 8.55 15.45
C LYS A 373 -7.93 7.38 14.44
N PRO A 374 -7.42 7.62 13.22
CA PRO A 374 -7.25 8.93 12.59
C PRO A 374 -8.62 9.58 12.29
N LYS A 375 -8.71 10.92 12.33
CA LYS A 375 -10.00 11.65 12.30
C LYS A 375 -10.67 11.95 10.94
N PRO A 376 -10.04 11.83 9.75
CA PRO A 376 -10.71 12.31 8.55
C PRO A 376 -11.89 11.42 8.19
N SER A 377 -12.96 12.05 7.72
CA SER A 377 -14.06 11.35 7.05
C SER A 377 -13.62 10.82 5.69
N ALA A 378 -14.35 9.84 5.15
CA ALA A 378 -14.12 9.33 3.81
C ALA A 378 -14.14 10.45 2.76
N ASP A 379 -15.13 11.33 2.82
CA ASP A 379 -15.28 12.46 1.90
C ASP A 379 -14.09 13.43 1.98
N GLU A 380 -13.62 13.73 3.20
CA GLU A 380 -12.47 14.62 3.40
C GLU A 380 -11.18 13.98 2.85
N LEU A 381 -10.99 12.68 3.04
CA LEU A 381 -9.85 11.97 2.49
C LEU A 381 -9.87 11.98 0.95
N ILE A 382 -11.01 11.65 0.34
CA ILE A 382 -11.19 11.66 -1.12
C ILE A 382 -10.90 13.07 -1.65
N LYS A 383 -11.49 14.10 -1.03
CA LYS A 383 -11.27 15.50 -1.43
C LYS A 383 -9.81 15.93 -1.36
N ASN A 384 -9.10 15.54 -0.29
CA ASN A 384 -7.69 15.86 -0.15
C ASN A 384 -6.83 15.14 -1.21
N LEU A 385 -7.11 13.85 -1.47
CA LEU A 385 -6.42 13.07 -2.51
C LEU A 385 -6.66 13.67 -3.90
N SER A 386 -7.92 13.97 -4.23
CA SER A 386 -8.31 14.59 -5.50
C SER A 386 -7.65 15.95 -5.71
N TYR A 387 -7.64 16.78 -4.67
CA TYR A 387 -6.97 18.07 -4.70
C TYR A 387 -5.46 17.93 -4.94
N SER A 388 -4.79 16.97 -4.28
CA SER A 388 -3.37 16.69 -4.50
C SER A 388 -3.10 16.20 -5.92
N LEU A 389 -3.89 15.24 -6.44
CA LEU A 389 -3.74 14.69 -7.78
C LEU A 389 -4.00 15.74 -8.86
N ALA A 390 -4.99 16.62 -8.67
CA ALA A 390 -5.25 17.73 -9.59
C ALA A 390 -4.02 18.64 -9.78
N LYS A 391 -3.11 18.71 -8.80
CA LYS A 391 -1.88 19.52 -8.84
C LYS A 391 -0.64 18.84 -9.45
N PHE A 392 -0.72 17.58 -9.87
CA PHE A 392 0.43 16.86 -10.48
C PHE A 392 0.88 17.54 -11.78
N ASN A 393 2.17 17.68 -12.05
CA ASN A 393 2.63 18.22 -13.34
C ASN A 393 3.02 17.11 -14.32
N ASP A 394 3.57 15.99 -13.82
CA ASP A 394 3.90 14.82 -14.64
C ASP A 394 2.62 14.04 -14.98
N ILE A 395 2.30 13.99 -16.27
CA ILE A 395 1.13 13.29 -16.79
C ILE A 395 1.32 11.77 -16.73
N ASP A 396 2.55 11.26 -16.90
CA ASP A 396 2.84 9.83 -16.82
C ASP A 396 2.60 9.32 -15.39
N GLU A 397 2.94 10.12 -14.37
CA GLU A 397 2.63 9.83 -12.96
C GLU A 397 1.13 9.78 -12.71
N PHE A 398 0.40 10.80 -13.22
CA PHE A 398 -1.05 10.89 -13.10
C PHE A 398 -1.77 9.72 -13.81
N GLU A 399 -1.34 9.39 -15.03
CA GLU A 399 -1.84 8.25 -15.80
C GLU A 399 -1.56 6.94 -15.09
N ALA A 400 -0.34 6.75 -14.59
CA ALA A 400 0.05 5.54 -13.87
C ALA A 400 -0.78 5.36 -12.59
N PHE A 401 -1.16 6.44 -11.90
CA PHE A 401 -2.06 6.35 -10.75
C PHE A 401 -3.43 5.79 -11.14
N PHE A 402 -4.14 6.41 -12.08
CA PHE A 402 -5.51 6.02 -12.39
C PHE A 402 -5.61 4.70 -13.19
N LEU A 403 -4.70 4.46 -14.12
CA LEU A 403 -4.81 3.36 -15.10
C LEU A 403 -3.98 2.11 -14.74
N THR A 404 -3.34 2.06 -13.56
CA THR A 404 -2.58 0.89 -13.09
C THR A 404 -3.17 0.28 -11.83
N GLY A 405 -3.33 -1.04 -11.81
CA GLY A 405 -3.68 -1.79 -10.60
C GLY A 405 -4.80 -2.79 -10.85
N ASP A 406 -5.17 -3.51 -9.78
CA ASP A 406 -6.33 -4.40 -9.79
C ASP A 406 -7.62 -3.57 -9.66
N LEU A 407 -8.52 -3.70 -10.64
CA LEU A 407 -9.80 -2.99 -10.66
C LEU A 407 -10.73 -3.48 -9.55
N THR A 408 -10.65 -4.75 -9.18
CA THR A 408 -11.48 -5.37 -8.15
C THR A 408 -11.21 -4.72 -6.80
N VAL A 409 -9.93 -4.66 -6.42
CA VAL A 409 -9.46 -4.11 -5.14
C VAL A 409 -9.67 -2.60 -5.05
N ALA A 410 -9.74 -1.89 -6.17
CA ALA A 410 -9.80 -0.44 -6.19
C ALA A 410 -11.16 0.15 -6.56
N SER A 411 -12.13 -0.71 -6.86
CA SER A 411 -13.47 -0.36 -7.34
C SER A 411 -14.25 0.57 -6.40
N TYR A 412 -14.05 0.45 -5.09
CA TYR A 412 -14.79 1.22 -4.10
C TYR A 412 -14.27 2.64 -3.86
N PHE A 413 -13.07 3.01 -4.33
CA PHE A 413 -12.49 4.33 -4.03
C PHE A 413 -11.89 5.06 -5.24
N VAL A 414 -11.30 4.36 -6.21
CA VAL A 414 -10.67 5.05 -7.36
C VAL A 414 -11.68 5.79 -8.25
N PRO A 415 -12.88 5.26 -8.53
CA PRO A 415 -13.91 6.03 -9.23
C PRO A 415 -14.26 7.35 -8.52
N LEU A 416 -14.41 7.31 -7.18
CA LEU A 416 -14.69 8.50 -6.37
C LEU A 416 -13.57 9.54 -6.47
N ILE A 417 -12.31 9.11 -6.36
CA ILE A 417 -11.16 10.01 -6.55
C ILE A 417 -11.12 10.56 -7.98
N ALA A 418 -11.41 9.74 -9.00
CA ALA A 418 -11.38 10.17 -10.40
C ALA A 418 -12.45 11.23 -10.70
N GLU A 419 -13.67 11.02 -10.21
CA GLU A 419 -14.77 11.98 -10.33
C GLU A 419 -14.47 13.29 -9.59
N ASP A 420 -14.04 13.22 -8.34
CA ASP A 420 -13.78 14.42 -7.56
C ASP A 420 -12.53 15.19 -8.06
N THR A 421 -11.53 14.47 -8.59
CA THR A 421 -10.40 15.09 -9.32
C THR A 421 -10.90 15.80 -10.59
N LEU A 422 -11.82 15.19 -11.34
CA LEU A 422 -12.44 15.80 -12.52
C LEU A 422 -13.25 17.06 -12.16
N CYS A 423 -14.01 17.03 -11.06
CA CYS A 423 -14.66 18.21 -10.47
C CYS A 423 -13.67 19.34 -10.22
N HIS A 424 -12.54 19.05 -9.58
CA HIS A 424 -11.48 20.02 -9.32
C HIS A 424 -10.91 20.61 -10.62
N LEU A 425 -10.60 19.79 -11.62
CA LEU A 425 -10.09 20.25 -12.91
C LEU A 425 -11.11 21.13 -13.64
N PHE A 426 -12.39 20.75 -13.68
CA PHE A 426 -13.45 21.55 -14.28
C PHE A 426 -13.65 22.90 -13.58
N SER A 427 -13.49 22.95 -12.26
CA SER A 427 -13.56 24.20 -11.51
C SER A 427 -12.44 25.18 -11.91
N ASN A 428 -11.25 24.67 -12.23
CA ASN A 428 -10.14 25.48 -12.74
C ASN A 428 -10.42 25.97 -14.17
N PHE A 429 -10.94 25.10 -15.05
CA PHE A 429 -11.34 25.49 -16.41
C PHE A 429 -12.42 26.56 -16.42
N LYS A 430 -13.40 26.48 -15.52
CA LYS A 430 -14.46 27.48 -15.39
C LYS A 430 -13.91 28.88 -15.11
N LYS A 431 -12.86 29.01 -14.28
CA LYS A 431 -12.21 30.30 -14.03
C LYS A 431 -11.57 30.88 -15.30
N SER A 432 -11.17 30.02 -16.24
CA SER A 432 -10.55 30.40 -17.52
C SER A 432 -11.57 30.60 -18.66
N ILE A 433 -12.77 30.04 -18.54
CA ILE A 433 -13.86 30.13 -19.53
C ILE A 433 -14.97 31.01 -18.94
N GLU A 434 -14.87 32.32 -19.18
CA GLU A 434 -15.84 33.35 -18.73
C GLU A 434 -17.29 33.12 -19.20
N ARG A 435 -17.55 32.11 -20.05
CA ARG A 435 -18.84 31.84 -20.72
C ARG A 435 -19.73 30.80 -20.02
N LEU A 436 -19.26 30.09 -18.99
CA LEU A 436 -20.04 29.03 -18.33
C LEU A 436 -20.67 29.54 -17.03
N ASP A 437 -21.94 29.97 -17.09
CA ASP A 437 -22.75 30.42 -15.95
C ASP A 437 -23.23 29.24 -15.08
N ILE A 438 -22.31 28.39 -14.63
CA ILE A 438 -22.58 27.17 -13.86
C ILE A 438 -21.99 27.34 -12.47
N LYS A 439 -22.77 27.75 -11.47
CA LYS A 439 -22.26 28.09 -10.12
C LYS A 439 -21.50 26.94 -9.44
N HIS A 440 -21.93 25.69 -9.61
CA HIS A 440 -21.24 24.48 -9.17
C HIS A 440 -21.39 23.36 -10.22
N VAL A 441 -20.30 22.67 -10.55
CA VAL A 441 -20.35 21.42 -11.32
C VAL A 441 -20.40 20.31 -10.29
N ALA A 442 -21.59 19.78 -10.03
CA ALA A 442 -21.75 18.51 -9.33
C ALA A 442 -21.72 17.40 -10.39
N LEU A 443 -20.83 16.44 -10.22
CA LEU A 443 -20.78 15.22 -11.02
C LEU A 443 -21.53 14.11 -10.26
N THR A 444 -22.26 13.28 -10.97
CA THR A 444 -22.97 12.10 -10.45
C THR A 444 -22.62 10.85 -11.26
N LEU A 445 -21.46 10.85 -11.91
CA LEU A 445 -20.96 9.76 -12.75
C LEU A 445 -20.73 8.49 -11.92
N VAL A 446 -20.21 8.60 -10.70
CA VAL A 446 -19.99 7.43 -9.83
C VAL A 446 -21.32 6.85 -9.34
N GLU A 447 -22.28 7.70 -8.99
CA GLU A 447 -23.65 7.30 -8.63
C GLU A 447 -24.37 6.59 -9.78
N ASN A 448 -24.02 6.93 -11.03
CA ASN A 448 -24.60 6.37 -12.24
C ASN A 448 -23.83 5.15 -12.81
N LEU A 449 -22.84 4.59 -12.10
CA LEU A 449 -22.05 3.46 -12.62
C LEU A 449 -22.88 2.20 -12.91
N ASP A 450 -23.99 2.01 -12.20
CA ASP A 450 -24.96 0.91 -12.39
C ASP A 450 -26.02 1.24 -13.47
N ASN A 451 -26.08 2.48 -13.94
CA ASN A 451 -27.01 2.95 -14.94
C ASN A 451 -26.27 3.55 -16.14
N ILE A 452 -25.87 2.67 -17.07
CA ILE A 452 -25.16 3.02 -18.30
C ILE A 452 -25.84 4.16 -19.07
N GLY A 453 -27.17 4.18 -19.12
CA GLY A 453 -27.92 5.22 -19.85
C GLY A 453 -27.74 6.60 -19.24
N ALA A 454 -27.85 6.69 -17.90
CA ALA A 454 -27.64 7.92 -17.15
C ALA A 454 -26.18 8.38 -17.23
N PHE A 455 -25.23 7.45 -17.04
CA PHE A 455 -23.79 7.71 -17.14
C PHE A 455 -23.40 8.29 -18.51
N LEU A 456 -23.83 7.65 -19.61
CA LEU A 456 -23.53 8.10 -20.97
C LEU A 456 -24.18 9.44 -21.28
N TYR A 457 -25.41 9.66 -20.81
CA TYR A 457 -26.10 10.93 -20.97
C TYR A 457 -25.38 12.08 -20.25
N GLU A 458 -24.95 11.85 -19.01
CA GLU A 458 -24.21 12.85 -18.23
C GLU A 458 -22.86 13.18 -18.90
N CYS A 459 -22.11 12.16 -19.33
CA CYS A 459 -20.90 12.33 -20.13
C CYS A 459 -21.15 13.19 -21.37
N THR A 460 -22.18 12.86 -22.15
CA THR A 460 -22.57 13.58 -23.38
C THR A 460 -22.78 15.07 -23.08
N CYS A 461 -23.49 15.39 -21.99
CA CYS A 461 -23.71 16.76 -21.56
C CYS A 461 -22.40 17.53 -21.28
N PHE A 462 -21.39 16.89 -20.68
CA PHE A 462 -20.10 17.55 -20.42
C PHE A 462 -19.29 17.78 -21.70
N PHE A 463 -19.29 16.82 -22.62
CA PHE A 463 -18.63 16.99 -23.92
C PHE A 463 -19.26 18.10 -24.75
N ASP A 464 -20.59 18.18 -24.79
CA ASP A 464 -21.33 19.22 -25.53
C ASP A 464 -21.14 20.61 -24.93
N LYS A 465 -21.08 20.72 -23.59
CA LYS A 465 -20.75 21.97 -22.89
C LYS A 465 -19.29 22.40 -23.08
N GLY A 466 -18.44 21.52 -23.60
CA GLY A 466 -17.05 21.84 -23.96
C GLY A 466 -16.05 21.78 -22.81
N PHE A 467 -16.33 21.04 -21.74
CA PHE A 467 -15.43 20.91 -20.57
C PHE A 467 -14.06 20.28 -20.91
N PHE A 468 -13.98 19.53 -22.02
CA PHE A 468 -12.77 18.87 -22.51
C PHE A 468 -12.07 19.61 -23.65
N VAL A 469 -12.49 20.86 -23.92
CA VAL A 469 -11.99 21.67 -25.04
C VAL A 469 -11.15 22.83 -24.49
N PRO A 470 -9.94 23.06 -25.04
CA PRO A 470 -9.13 24.22 -24.64
C PRO A 470 -9.85 25.54 -24.94
N PRO A 471 -9.56 26.61 -24.18
CA PRO A 471 -10.17 27.90 -24.43
C PRO A 471 -9.77 28.45 -25.81
N GLU A 472 -10.66 29.24 -26.42
CA GLU A 472 -10.46 29.84 -27.75
C GLU A 472 -9.50 31.05 -27.72
N ARG A 473 -8.37 30.92 -27.02
CA ARG A 473 -7.29 31.91 -26.88
C ARG A 473 -5.93 31.23 -26.96
N GLN A 474 -4.84 32.00 -26.84
CA GLN A 474 -3.51 31.42 -26.69
C GLN A 474 -3.46 30.52 -25.45
N ILE A 475 -3.13 29.24 -25.65
CA ILE A 475 -3.26 28.20 -24.63
C ILE A 475 -1.97 28.13 -23.81
N LYS A 476 -2.09 28.12 -22.49
CA LYS A 476 -0.96 27.88 -21.59
C LYS A 476 -0.66 26.39 -21.48
N SER A 477 0.61 26.02 -21.28
CA SER A 477 1.01 24.61 -21.09
C SER A 477 0.22 23.91 -19.98
N ILE A 478 -0.03 24.61 -18.86
CA ILE A 478 -0.80 24.07 -17.74
C ILE A 478 -2.24 23.72 -18.11
N GLU A 479 -2.89 24.49 -18.99
CA GLU A 479 -4.25 24.21 -19.44
C GLU A 479 -4.29 22.93 -20.30
N LEU A 480 -3.25 22.67 -21.09
CA LEU A 480 -3.14 21.41 -21.86
C LEU A 480 -2.94 20.20 -20.94
N VAL A 481 -2.13 20.34 -19.89
CA VAL A 481 -1.92 19.30 -18.87
C VAL A 481 -3.23 19.00 -18.15
N GLU A 482 -3.98 20.01 -17.72
CA GLU A 482 -5.27 19.84 -17.07
C GLU A 482 -6.30 19.12 -17.96
N ILE A 483 -6.31 19.37 -19.28
CA ILE A 483 -7.23 18.68 -20.20
C ILE A 483 -6.83 17.21 -20.34
N ASN A 484 -5.54 16.94 -20.45
CA ASN A 484 -5.06 15.55 -20.54
C ASN A 484 -5.38 14.76 -19.26
N LYS A 485 -5.25 15.39 -18.09
CA LYS A 485 -5.70 14.79 -16.83
C LYS A 485 -7.20 14.53 -16.79
N ALA A 486 -8.01 15.46 -17.30
CA ALA A 486 -9.45 15.28 -17.38
C ALA A 486 -9.81 14.09 -18.29
N ASP A 487 -9.12 13.94 -19.43
CA ASP A 487 -9.25 12.78 -20.31
C ASP A 487 -8.87 11.49 -19.57
N ILE A 488 -7.78 11.47 -18.80
CA ILE A 488 -7.36 10.31 -17.99
C ILE A 488 -8.41 9.95 -16.93
N CYS A 489 -8.96 10.94 -16.21
CA CYS A 489 -10.02 10.70 -15.22
C CYS A 489 -11.25 10.08 -15.88
N MET A 490 -11.65 10.59 -17.05
CA MET A 490 -12.75 9.99 -17.82
C MET A 490 -12.44 8.57 -18.26
N LEU A 491 -11.24 8.30 -18.78
CA LEU A 491 -10.82 6.95 -19.16
C LEU A 491 -10.83 6.00 -17.96
N ALA A 492 -10.44 6.47 -16.78
CA ALA A 492 -10.51 5.69 -15.55
C ALA A 492 -11.95 5.33 -15.19
N LEU A 493 -12.88 6.30 -15.20
CA LEU A 493 -14.31 6.03 -14.97
C LEU A 493 -14.88 5.04 -15.99
N PHE A 494 -14.52 5.19 -17.27
CA PHE A 494 -14.89 4.24 -18.32
C PHE A 494 -14.30 2.83 -18.12
N GLN A 495 -13.11 2.73 -17.53
CA GLN A 495 -12.50 1.45 -17.19
C GLN A 495 -13.31 0.71 -16.13
N TYR A 496 -13.86 1.42 -15.14
CA TYR A 496 -14.66 0.83 -14.07
C TYR A 496 -16.08 0.46 -14.53
N ILE A 497 -16.79 1.32 -15.27
CA ILE A 497 -18.11 0.93 -15.81
C ILE A 497 -17.99 -0.25 -16.78
N LYS A 498 -16.92 -0.31 -17.57
CA LYS A 498 -16.63 -1.49 -18.42
C LYS A 498 -16.38 -2.74 -17.57
N PHE A 499 -15.67 -2.62 -16.47
CA PHE A 499 -15.41 -3.74 -15.56
C PHE A 499 -16.70 -4.25 -14.90
N LEU A 500 -17.62 -3.37 -14.53
CA LEU A 500 -18.89 -3.71 -13.89
C LEU A 500 -19.92 -4.28 -14.88
N GLU A 501 -20.11 -3.62 -16.03
CA GLU A 501 -21.23 -3.91 -16.96
C GLU A 501 -20.81 -4.66 -18.23
N GLY A 502 -19.53 -4.63 -18.58
CA GLY A 502 -19.00 -5.19 -19.82
C GLY A 502 -19.08 -4.23 -21.02
N GLY A 503 -18.04 -4.27 -21.86
CA GLY A 503 -17.89 -3.34 -22.99
C GLY A 503 -18.97 -3.47 -24.08
N GLU A 504 -19.50 -4.67 -24.32
CA GLU A 504 -20.55 -4.89 -25.32
C GLU A 504 -21.90 -4.34 -24.88
N VAL A 505 -22.22 -4.44 -23.58
CA VAL A 505 -23.46 -3.90 -23.01
C VAL A 505 -23.48 -2.38 -23.18
N ILE A 506 -22.34 -1.71 -22.88
CA ILE A 506 -22.18 -0.27 -23.08
C ILE A 506 -22.42 0.13 -24.55
N LYS A 507 -21.83 -0.60 -25.50
CA LYS A 507 -21.97 -0.31 -26.94
C LYS A 507 -23.40 -0.49 -27.45
N SER A 508 -24.14 -1.44 -26.87
CA SER A 508 -25.52 -1.73 -27.25
C SER A 508 -26.54 -0.73 -26.70
N ASN A 509 -26.13 0.14 -25.77
CA ASN A 509 -27.02 1.11 -25.14
C ASN A 509 -27.49 2.18 -26.13
N SER A 510 -28.78 2.53 -26.07
CA SER A 510 -29.39 3.56 -26.94
C SER A 510 -28.70 4.92 -26.90
N LYS A 511 -28.07 5.29 -25.78
CA LYS A 511 -27.35 6.57 -25.59
C LYS A 511 -25.91 6.55 -26.08
N PHE A 512 -25.39 5.38 -26.45
CA PHE A 512 -23.99 5.24 -26.88
C PHE A 512 -23.70 6.01 -28.17
N HIS A 513 -24.64 6.03 -29.11
CA HIS A 513 -24.46 6.76 -30.37
C HIS A 513 -24.34 8.29 -30.13
N ASP A 514 -25.22 8.84 -29.28
CA ASP A 514 -25.21 10.25 -28.91
C ASP A 514 -23.87 10.62 -28.24
N PHE A 515 -23.42 9.79 -27.30
CA PHE A 515 -22.14 9.93 -26.62
C PHE A 515 -20.96 9.95 -27.60
N ILE A 516 -20.90 8.98 -28.52
CA ILE A 516 -19.82 8.90 -29.53
C ILE A 516 -19.82 10.13 -30.43
N ASN A 517 -20.99 10.64 -30.80
CA ASN A 517 -21.11 11.87 -31.59
C ASN A 517 -20.59 13.09 -30.83
N ALA A 518 -20.91 13.22 -29.54
CA ALA A 518 -20.43 14.31 -28.69
C ALA A 518 -18.90 14.28 -28.52
N VAL A 519 -18.30 13.10 -28.26
CA VAL A 519 -16.84 12.96 -28.16
C VAL A 519 -16.16 13.28 -29.50
N ASN A 520 -16.69 12.81 -30.63
CA ASN A 520 -16.16 13.16 -31.95
C ASN A 520 -16.27 14.67 -32.25
N GLY A 521 -17.37 15.29 -31.84
CA GLY A 521 -17.55 16.74 -31.91
C GLY A 521 -16.51 17.49 -31.09
N ASN A 522 -16.23 16.99 -29.87
CA ASN A 522 -15.22 17.51 -28.97
C ASN A 522 -13.81 17.43 -29.59
N ASP A 523 -13.41 16.25 -30.07
CA ASP A 523 -12.10 16.04 -30.71
C ASP A 523 -11.91 16.93 -31.95
N ARG A 524 -12.96 17.10 -32.78
CA ARG A 524 -12.93 18.03 -33.93
C ARG A 524 -12.74 19.48 -33.49
N ARG A 525 -13.40 19.90 -32.41
CA ARG A 525 -13.26 21.26 -31.86
C ARG A 525 -11.87 21.47 -31.26
N ARG A 526 -11.40 20.52 -30.44
CA ARG A 526 -10.06 20.50 -29.86
C ARG A 526 -8.98 20.62 -30.94
N LYS A 527 -9.02 19.77 -31.97
CA LYS A 527 -8.08 19.81 -33.10
C LYS A 527 -8.03 21.16 -33.79
N ARG A 528 -9.20 21.79 -34.02
CA ARG A 528 -9.31 23.11 -34.67
C ARG A 528 -8.69 24.23 -33.81
N ILE A 529 -8.89 24.19 -32.50
CA ILE A 529 -8.34 25.21 -31.59
C ILE A 529 -6.83 25.02 -31.43
N LEU A 530 -6.37 23.78 -31.21
CA LEU A 530 -4.94 23.48 -31.10
C LEU A 530 -4.18 23.87 -32.38
N SER A 531 -4.70 23.55 -33.57
CA SER A 531 -4.05 23.93 -34.83
C SER A 531 -3.87 25.44 -35.02
N ARG A 532 -4.68 26.25 -34.33
CA ARG A 532 -4.62 27.73 -34.40
C ARG A 532 -3.78 28.33 -33.29
N ASN A 533 -3.88 27.79 -32.08
CA ASN A 533 -3.40 28.45 -30.86
C ASN A 533 -2.25 27.71 -30.16
N ALA A 534 -1.97 26.46 -30.53
CA ALA A 534 -0.89 25.62 -30.00
C ALA A 534 -0.55 24.48 -30.99
N PRO A 535 0.01 24.78 -32.18
CA PRO A 535 0.20 23.80 -33.25
C PRO A 535 1.19 22.67 -32.89
N ASP A 536 2.12 22.94 -31.96
CA ASP A 536 3.11 21.97 -31.47
C ASP A 536 2.59 21.12 -30.28
N SER A 537 1.31 21.26 -29.93
CA SER A 537 0.69 20.48 -28.84
C SER A 537 0.50 19.01 -29.25
N ASN A 538 0.93 18.11 -28.37
CA ASN A 538 0.75 16.66 -28.52
C ASN A 538 -0.45 16.11 -27.74
N LEU A 539 -1.47 16.94 -27.45
CA LEU A 539 -2.67 16.46 -26.75
C LEU A 539 -3.42 15.43 -27.62
N PRO A 540 -3.53 14.16 -27.19
CA PRO A 540 -4.17 13.13 -28.00
C PRO A 540 -5.69 13.35 -28.13
N PRO A 541 -6.31 12.89 -29.23
CA PRO A 541 -7.76 12.79 -29.31
C PRO A 541 -8.28 11.71 -28.35
N LEU A 542 -9.43 11.95 -27.73
CA LEU A 542 -9.99 11.04 -26.72
C LEU A 542 -10.67 9.82 -27.37
N MET A 543 -11.30 9.98 -28.54
CA MET A 543 -12.08 8.92 -29.19
C MET A 543 -11.27 7.64 -29.45
N PRO A 544 -10.04 7.69 -30.02
CA PRO A 544 -9.26 6.46 -30.25
C PRO A 544 -8.89 5.72 -28.96
N LEU A 545 -8.66 6.47 -27.87
CA LEU A 545 -8.33 5.89 -26.56
C LEU A 545 -9.55 5.18 -25.96
N LEU A 546 -10.72 5.83 -25.99
CA LEU A 546 -12.00 5.23 -25.55
C LEU A 546 -12.33 3.96 -26.34
N LEU A 547 -12.20 3.99 -27.67
CA LEU A 547 -12.48 2.81 -28.50
C LEU A 547 -11.51 1.67 -28.22
N LYS A 548 -10.23 1.95 -27.93
CA LYS A 548 -9.26 0.93 -27.54
C LYS A 548 -9.67 0.31 -26.20
N LEU A 549 -10.08 1.12 -25.23
CA LEU A 549 -10.52 0.68 -23.92
C LEU A 549 -11.78 -0.20 -23.99
N LEU A 550 -12.73 0.12 -24.87
CA LEU A 550 -13.99 -0.62 -25.03
C LEU A 550 -13.86 -1.87 -25.93
N LYS A 551 -12.73 -2.07 -26.63
CA LYS A 551 -12.46 -3.23 -27.51
C LYS A 551 -11.68 -4.35 -26.83
N SER A 552 -10.76 -4.00 -25.93
CA SER A 552 -10.18 -4.96 -24.98
C SER A 552 -11.22 -5.39 -23.96
#